data_AF-A0A2N2BL98-F1
#
_entry.id   AF-A0A2N2BL98-F1
#
_cell.length_a   1.000
_cell.length_b   1.000
_cell.length_c   1.000
_cell.angle_alpha   90.00
_cell.angle_beta   90.00
_cell.angle_gamma   90.00
#
_symmetry.space_group_name_H-M   'P 1'
#
loop_
_entity.id
_entity.type
_entity.pdbx_description
1 polymer ?
#
loop_
_entity_poly.entity_id
_entity_poly.type
_entity_poly.pdbx_seq_one_letter_code
_entity_poly.pdbx_strand_id
1 'polypeptide(L)'
;IIPGPADQSYGIEVAKLAGFPAGVTRRAQEILGHLESGEDTYRQELLVAEPTALSGGKGAQLNFFDVAKAMTAEEEAALGVIREMNINEMSPIEVMNEIDQLRKKLNDRR
;
A
#
# COMPACT_ATOMS: atom_id res chain seq x y z
N ILE A 1 14.04 0.43 39.21
CA ILE A 1 13.40 -0.12 37.99
C ILE A 1 13.21 -1.60 38.27
N ILE A 2 11.96 -2.09 38.28
CA ILE A 2 11.69 -3.50 38.55
C ILE A 2 11.84 -4.23 37.21
N PRO A 3 12.74 -5.23 37.10
CA PRO A 3 12.87 -6.01 35.89
C PRO A 3 11.66 -6.96 35.77
N GLY A 4 10.87 -6.78 34.72
CA GLY A 4 9.71 -7.61 34.40
C GLY A 4 9.18 -7.22 33.01
N PRO A 5 8.50 -8.13 32.31
CA PRO A 5 7.78 -7.76 31.10
C PRO A 5 6.77 -6.66 31.41
N ALA A 6 6.59 -5.72 30.49
CA ALA A 6 5.58 -4.67 30.65
C ALA A 6 4.19 -5.28 30.38
N ASP A 7 3.31 -5.28 31.39
CA ASP A 7 1.96 -5.85 31.29
C ASP A 7 1.01 -5.03 30.39
N GLN A 8 1.38 -3.80 30.01
CA GLN A 8 0.56 -2.89 29.20
C GLN A 8 1.42 -2.05 28.25
N SER A 9 1.00 -1.95 26.98
CA SER A 9 1.69 -1.12 25.97
C SER A 9 1.39 0.37 26.16
N TYR A 10 2.15 0.99 27.07
CA TYR A 10 2.09 2.44 27.33
C TYR A 10 2.40 3.28 26.08
N GLY A 11 3.14 2.71 25.12
CA GLY A 11 3.47 3.37 23.85
C GLY A 11 2.24 3.74 23.00
N ILE A 12 1.18 2.91 23.03
CA ILE A 12 -0.07 3.22 22.31
C ILE A 12 -0.78 4.40 22.97
N GLU A 13 -0.78 4.47 24.29
CA GLU A 13 -1.44 5.55 25.04
C GLU A 13 -0.71 6.89 24.84
N VAL A 14 0.63 6.86 24.79
CA VAL A 14 1.44 8.03 24.44
C VAL A 14 1.18 8.46 22.98
N ALA A 15 1.01 7.53 22.04
CA ALA A 15 0.68 7.86 20.66
C ALA A 15 -0.69 8.55 20.53
N LYS A 16 -1.68 8.16 21.34
CA LYS A 16 -2.97 8.88 21.41
C LYS A 16 -2.78 10.32 21.92
N LEU A 17 -2.00 10.51 22.99
CA LEU A 17 -1.68 11.83 23.53
C LEU A 17 -0.89 12.70 22.54
N ALA A 18 -0.05 12.08 21.72
CA ALA A 18 0.69 12.72 20.64
C ALA A 18 -0.16 13.04 19.40
N GLY A 19 -1.46 12.70 19.41
CA GLY A 19 -2.39 13.05 18.34
C GLY A 19 -2.31 12.15 17.10
N PHE A 20 -1.83 10.91 17.25
CA PHE A 20 -1.80 9.97 16.13
C PHE A 20 -3.23 9.61 15.68
N PRO A 21 -3.45 9.31 14.38
CA PRO A 21 -4.79 8.98 13.89
C PRO A 21 -5.44 7.81 14.64
N ALA A 22 -6.74 7.91 14.92
CA ALA A 22 -7.48 6.89 15.66
C ALA A 22 -7.43 5.49 15.02
N GLY A 23 -7.37 5.42 13.68
CA GLY A 23 -7.21 4.16 12.96
C GLY A 23 -5.87 3.45 13.25
N VAL A 24 -4.80 4.23 13.43
CA VAL A 24 -3.46 3.69 13.73
C VAL A 24 -3.40 3.15 15.14
N THR A 25 -3.89 3.91 16.13
CA THR A 25 -3.90 3.47 17.54
C THR A 25 -4.82 2.28 17.77
N ARG A 26 -5.98 2.22 17.09
CA ARG A 26 -6.88 1.06 17.12
C ARG A 26 -6.24 -0.20 16.53
N ARG A 27 -5.63 -0.10 15.34
CA ARG A 27 -4.93 -1.23 14.71
C ARG A 27 -3.80 -1.75 15.59
N ALA A 28 -3.03 -0.85 16.22
CA ALA A 28 -1.97 -1.21 17.14
C ALA A 28 -2.49 -1.99 18.37
N GLN A 29 -3.67 -1.63 18.89
CA GLN A 29 -4.31 -2.37 20.00
C GLN A 29 -4.75 -3.77 19.57
N GLU A 30 -5.33 -3.91 18.38
CA GLU A 30 -5.71 -5.21 17.82
C GLU A 30 -4.47 -6.11 17.68
N ILE A 31 -3.38 -5.60 17.10
CA ILE A 31 -2.10 -6.33 16.96
C ILE A 31 -1.53 -6.74 18.32
N LEU A 32 -1.54 -5.83 19.29
CA LEU A 32 -1.06 -6.12 20.65
C LEU A 32 -1.83 -7.27 21.28
N GLY A 33 -3.16 -7.28 21.17
CA GLY A 33 -4.00 -8.35 21.71
C GLY A 33 -3.66 -9.72 21.13
N HIS A 34 -3.35 -9.80 19.84
CA HIS A 34 -2.90 -11.05 19.20
C HIS A 34 -1.49 -11.47 19.62
N LEU A 35 -0.59 -10.52 19.88
CA LEU A 35 0.76 -10.83 20.35
C LEU A 35 0.75 -11.29 21.82
N GLU A 36 -0.10 -10.71 22.66
CA GLU A 36 -0.27 -11.10 24.06
C GLU A 36 -1.01 -12.44 24.22
N SER A 37 -1.86 -12.83 23.26
CA SER A 37 -2.52 -14.15 23.27
C SER A 37 -1.56 -15.31 22.93
N GLY A 38 -0.33 -15.02 22.51
CA GLY A 38 0.68 -16.03 22.17
C GLY A 38 0.45 -16.74 20.83
N GLU A 39 -0.41 -16.20 19.97
CA GLU A 39 -0.61 -16.70 18.61
C GLU A 39 0.53 -16.27 17.68
N ASP A 40 1.61 -17.06 17.65
CA ASP A 40 2.75 -16.85 16.73
C ASP A 40 2.35 -16.91 15.24
N THR A 41 1.21 -17.52 14.92
CA THR A 41 0.60 -17.55 13.58
C THR A 41 0.23 -16.15 13.08
N TYR A 42 -0.09 -15.21 13.98
CA TYR A 42 -0.43 -13.84 13.60
C TYR A 42 0.74 -13.08 12.98
N ARG A 43 1.99 -13.42 13.34
CA ARG A 43 3.19 -12.84 12.70
C ARG A 43 3.31 -13.21 11.23
N GLN A 44 2.85 -14.41 10.83
CA GLN A 44 2.83 -14.80 9.43
C GLN A 44 1.69 -14.14 8.67
N GLU A 45 0.51 -14.00 9.28
CA GLU A 45 -0.60 -13.24 8.66
C GLU A 45 -0.30 -11.75 8.54
N LEU A 46 0.41 -11.10 9.47
CA LEU A 46 0.77 -9.68 9.36
C LEU A 46 1.72 -9.36 8.20
N LEU A 47 2.49 -10.34 7.75
CA LEU A 47 3.41 -10.22 6.62
C LEU A 47 2.71 -10.46 5.26
N VAL A 48 1.50 -11.04 5.28
CA VAL A 48 0.73 -11.44 4.09
C VAL A 48 -0.56 -10.63 3.95
N ALA A 49 -1.13 -10.15 5.06
CA ALA A 49 -2.30 -9.31 5.10
C ALA A 49 -1.91 -7.86 4.79
N GLU A 50 -2.05 -7.50 3.52
CA GLU A 50 -2.16 -6.11 3.11
C GLU A 50 -3.16 -5.38 4.00
N PRO A 51 -2.96 -4.07 4.29
CA PRO A 51 -3.83 -3.27 5.13
C PRO A 51 -5.19 -3.09 4.46
N THR A 52 -6.03 -4.11 4.55
CA THR A 52 -7.39 -4.08 4.07
C THR A 52 -8.26 -3.43 5.14
N ALA A 53 -8.89 -2.34 4.72
CA ALA A 53 -10.06 -1.71 5.32
C ALA A 53 -9.87 -0.88 6.61
N LEU A 54 -9.31 0.31 6.45
CA LEU A 54 -9.88 1.52 7.07
C LEU A 54 -10.86 2.18 6.08
N SER A 55 -11.92 1.47 5.67
CA SER A 55 -13.02 2.08 4.88
C SER A 55 -14.30 2.01 5.69
N GLY A 56 -14.36 2.87 6.70
CA GLY A 56 -15.53 3.15 7.54
C GLY A 56 -15.75 4.64 7.63
N GLY A 57 -15.84 5.32 6.48
CA GLY A 57 -16.10 6.74 6.39
C GLY A 57 -16.42 7.12 4.95
N LYS A 58 -17.51 7.86 4.73
CA LYS A 58 -17.89 8.43 3.43
C LYS A 58 -16.76 9.32 2.92
N GLY A 59 -15.96 8.75 2.04
CA GLY A 59 -14.80 9.34 1.42
C GLY A 59 -13.99 8.17 0.93
N ALA A 60 -14.17 7.80 -0.33
CA ALA A 60 -13.43 6.71 -0.96
C ALA A 60 -11.95 7.07 -1.00
N GLN A 61 -11.26 6.84 0.13
CA GLN A 61 -9.82 6.86 0.19
C GLN A 61 -9.38 5.58 -0.50
N LEU A 62 -9.04 5.72 -1.78
CA LEU A 62 -8.32 4.68 -2.51
C LEU A 62 -7.03 4.43 -1.73
N ASN A 63 -6.81 3.21 -1.23
CA ASN A 63 -5.47 2.86 -0.78
C ASN A 63 -4.54 3.05 -1.97
N PHE A 64 -3.38 3.65 -1.75
CA PHE A 64 -2.34 3.81 -2.77
C PHE A 64 -1.98 2.46 -3.42
N PHE A 65 -2.16 1.36 -2.69
CA PHE A 65 -1.99 -0.02 -3.16
C PHE A 65 -3.25 -0.62 -3.83
N ASP A 66 -4.47 -0.15 -3.52
CA ASP A 66 -5.69 -0.57 -4.23
C ASP A 66 -5.76 0.07 -5.63
N VAL A 67 -5.16 1.25 -5.83
CA VAL A 67 -4.98 1.84 -7.16
C VAL A 67 -4.10 0.95 -8.05
N ALA A 68 -3.10 0.27 -7.47
CA ALA A 68 -2.24 -0.66 -8.20
C ALA A 68 -2.98 -1.94 -8.65
N LYS A 69 -4.10 -2.29 -8.00
CA LYS A 69 -4.95 -3.44 -8.35
C LYS A 69 -6.07 -3.10 -9.32
N ALA A 70 -6.34 -1.81 -9.54
CA ALA A 70 -7.36 -1.32 -10.45
C ALA A 70 -6.77 -0.96 -11.83
N MET A 71 -5.67 -1.59 -12.24
CA MET A 71 -5.14 -1.40 -13.59
C MET A 71 -5.96 -2.20 -14.60
N THR A 72 -6.28 -1.56 -15.73
CA THR A 72 -6.96 -2.25 -16.83
C THR A 72 -5.96 -3.07 -17.64
N ALA A 73 -6.43 -4.08 -18.37
CA ALA A 73 -5.55 -4.93 -19.19
C ALA A 73 -4.70 -4.11 -20.19
N GLU A 74 -5.24 -2.99 -20.66
CA GLU A 74 -4.54 -2.06 -21.56
C GLU A 74 -3.41 -1.29 -20.85
N GLU A 75 -3.61 -0.91 -19.59
CA GLU A 75 -2.59 -0.23 -18.79
C GLU A 75 -1.47 -1.18 -18.39
N GLU A 76 -1.79 -2.45 -18.10
CA GLU A 76 -0.79 -3.49 -17.85
C GLU A 76 0.04 -3.78 -19.12
N ALA A 77 -0.61 -3.85 -20.28
CA ALA A 77 0.09 -3.99 -21.56
C ALA A 77 1.01 -2.79 -21.85
N ALA A 78 0.58 -1.57 -21.55
CA ALA A 78 1.39 -0.37 -21.70
C ALA A 78 2.61 -0.38 -20.76
N LEU A 79 2.46 -0.83 -19.52
CA LEU A 79 3.58 -1.01 -18.59
C LEU A 79 4.59 -2.04 -19.08
N GLY A 80 4.14 -3.13 -19.72
CA GLY A 80 5.02 -4.12 -20.33
C GLY A 80 5.96 -3.48 -21.36
N VAL A 81 5.39 -2.71 -22.28
CA VAL A 81 6.15 -1.99 -23.32
C VAL A 81 7.16 -1.02 -22.70
N ILE A 82 6.78 -0.26 -21.67
CA ILE A 82 7.68 0.69 -21.00
C ILE A 82 8.84 -0.03 -20.29
N ARG A 83 8.60 -1.22 -19.71
CA ARG A 83 9.66 -2.01 -19.05
C ARG A 83 10.67 -2.57 -20.05
N GLU A 84 10.23 -2.92 -21.25
CA GLU A 84 11.09 -3.45 -22.31
C GLU A 84 11.80 -2.36 -23.11
N MET A 85 11.29 -1.12 -23.07
CA MET A 85 11.83 0.01 -23.83
C MET A 85 13.22 0.42 -23.31
N ASN A 86 14.24 0.29 -24.16
CA ASN A 86 15.58 0.76 -23.85
C ASN A 86 15.84 2.16 -24.42
N ILE A 87 15.52 3.18 -23.62
CA ILE A 87 15.68 4.59 -23.99
C ILE A 87 17.13 4.94 -24.37
N ASN A 88 18.14 4.24 -23.85
CA ASN A 88 19.55 4.54 -24.12
C ASN A 88 20.00 4.15 -25.53
N GLU A 89 19.27 3.25 -26.19
CA GLU A 89 19.60 2.74 -27.53
C GLU A 89 18.69 3.32 -28.61
N MET A 90 17.71 4.12 -28.23
CA MET A 90 16.74 4.71 -29.14
C MET A 90 17.12 6.15 -29.47
N SER A 91 16.85 6.57 -30.71
CA SER A 91 16.91 7.98 -31.05
C SER A 91 15.77 8.75 -30.38
N PRO A 92 15.95 10.05 -30.09
CA PRO A 92 14.90 10.87 -29.47
C PRO A 92 13.57 10.85 -30.23
N ILE A 93 13.61 10.72 -31.56
CA ILE A 93 12.41 10.66 -32.40
C ILE A 93 11.68 9.32 -32.26
N GLU A 94 12.40 8.21 -32.12
CA GLU A 94 11.80 6.88 -31.92
C GLU A 94 11.11 6.79 -30.57
N VAL A 95 11.75 7.30 -29.50
CA VAL A 95 11.13 7.38 -28.16
C VAL A 95 9.83 8.19 -28.22
N MET A 96 9.86 9.33 -28.91
CA MET A 96 8.68 10.19 -29.04
C MET A 96 7.53 9.48 -29.79
N ASN A 97 7.86 8.73 -30.83
CA ASN A 97 6.88 7.96 -31.60
C ASN A 97 6.26 6.82 -30.77
N GLU A 98 7.05 6.08 -30.00
CA GLU A 98 6.54 5.01 -29.13
C GLU A 98 5.63 5.55 -28.02
N ILE A 99 6.00 6.68 -27.40
CA ILE A 99 5.17 7.35 -26.39
C ILE A 99 3.84 7.81 -27.00
N ASP A 100 3.83 8.34 -28.23
CA ASP A 100 2.59 8.73 -28.91
C ASP A 100 1.66 7.53 -29.18
N GLN A 101 2.23 6.39 -29.58
CA GLN A 101 1.46 5.15 -29.77
C GLN A 101 0.85 4.64 -28.47
N LEU A 102 1.63 4.62 -27.38
CA LEU A 102 1.16 4.25 -26.04
C LEU A 102 0.01 5.17 -25.60
N ARG A 103 0.19 6.48 -25.79
CA ARG A 103 -0.82 7.49 -25.44
C ARG A 103 -2.12 7.30 -26.23
N LYS A 104 -2.06 6.97 -27.51
CA LYS A 104 -3.24 6.66 -28.33
C LYS A 104 -3.99 5.44 -27.80
N LYS A 105 -3.28 4.34 -27.55
CA LYS A 105 -3.86 3.10 -27.01
C LYS A 105 -4.57 3.31 -25.66
N LEU A 106 -4.05 4.19 -24.82
CA LEU A 106 -4.64 4.51 -23.52
C LEU A 106 -5.78 5.54 -23.58
N ASN A 107 -5.73 6.50 -24.52
CA ASN A 107 -6.72 7.57 -24.64
C ASN A 107 -7.92 7.22 -25.55
N ASP A 108 -7.86 6.14 -26.32
CA ASP A 108 -8.98 5.68 -27.18
C ASP A 108 -10.25 5.30 -26.38
N ARG A 109 -10.19 5.41 -25.05
CA ARG A 109 -11.23 5.11 -24.09
C ARG A 109 -11.99 6.34 -23.59
N ARG A 110 -11.83 7.51 -24.22
CA ARG A 110 -12.54 8.75 -23.86
C ARG A 110 -13.69 9.09 -24.78
#